data_AF-A0A1M3Q170-F1
#
_entry.id   AF-A0A1M3Q170-F1
#
_cell.length_a   1.000
_cell.length_b   1.000
_cell.length_c   1.000
_cell.angle_alpha   90.00
_cell.angle_beta   90.00
_cell.angle_gamma   90.00
#
_symmetry.space_group_name_H-M   'P 1'
#
loop_
_entity.id
_entity.type
_entity.pdbx_description
1 polymer ?
#
loop_
_entity_poly.entity_id
_entity_poly.type
_entity_poly.pdbx_seq_one_letter_code
_entity_poly.pdbx_strand_id
1 'polypeptide(L)'
;MPVKLLWTDASDTRIRRMRAEGASWDTIAAQLLVSRWSAIERGRAIGARAPLRPPAPAADPAREALPAGHPDSWGAITAGTLLDGSAYPWPPLGLAA
;
A
#
# COMPACT_ATOMS: atom_id res chain seq x y z
N MET A 1 25.70 19.84 15.80
CA MET A 1 26.08 18.43 16.07
C MET A 1 24.86 17.55 15.81
N PRO A 2 24.91 16.58 14.88
CA PRO A 2 23.79 15.66 14.69
C PRO A 2 23.63 14.78 15.93
N VAL A 3 22.42 14.74 16.49
CA VAL A 3 22.09 13.87 17.63
C VAL A 3 21.90 12.45 17.10
N LYS A 4 22.75 11.52 17.54
CA LYS A 4 22.61 10.11 17.19
C LYS A 4 21.42 9.55 17.96
N LEU A 5 20.37 9.17 17.26
CA LEU A 5 19.21 8.54 17.88
C LEU A 5 19.66 7.21 18.53
N LEU A 6 19.48 7.11 19.84
CA LEU A 6 19.69 5.86 20.56
C LEU A 6 18.39 5.05 20.51
N TRP A 7 18.44 3.87 19.90
CA TRP A 7 17.34 2.93 19.95
C TRP A 7 17.19 2.39 21.37
N THR A 8 16.02 2.60 21.96
CA THR A 8 15.67 2.11 23.29
C THR A 8 14.67 0.97 23.19
N ASP A 9 14.59 0.15 24.23
CA ASP A 9 13.59 -0.93 24.32
C ASP A 9 12.15 -0.40 24.23
N ALA A 10 11.91 0.82 24.71
CA ALA A 10 10.62 1.50 24.60
C ALA A 10 10.28 1.82 23.13
N SER A 11 11.24 2.33 22.35
CA SER A 11 11.08 2.58 20.92
C SER A 11 10.84 1.27 20.15
N ASP A 12 11.59 0.22 20.47
CA ASP A 12 11.43 -1.09 19.83
C ASP A 12 10.06 -1.72 20.13
N THR A 13 9.62 -1.64 21.39
CA THR A 13 8.28 -2.10 21.81
C THR A 13 7.20 -1.34 21.05
N ARG A 14 7.37 -0.03 20.87
CA ARG A 14 6.45 0.80 20.09
C ARG A 14 6.43 0.41 18.61
N ILE A 15 7.59 0.17 17.99
CA ILE A 15 7.68 -0.32 16.61
C ILE A 15 6.94 -1.66 16.46
N ARG A 16 7.19 -2.63 17.35
CA ARG A 16 6.52 -3.94 17.32
C ARG A 16 5.02 -3.81 17.42
N ARG A 17 4.53 -3.00 18.38
CA ARG A 17 3.10 -2.77 18.59
C ARG A 17 2.45 -2.15 17.35
N MET A 18 3.01 -1.06 16.84
CA MET A 18 2.48 -0.37 15.66
C MET A 18 2.48 -1.26 14.41
N ARG A 19 3.53 -2.09 14.22
CA ARG A 19 3.54 -3.06 13.12
C ARG A 19 2.45 -4.10 13.30
N ALA A 20 2.28 -4.67 14.50
CA ALA A 20 1.21 -5.62 14.78
C ALA A 20 -0.20 -5.03 14.57
N GLU A 21 -0.37 -3.72 14.81
CA GLU A 21 -1.60 -2.95 14.52
C GLU A 21 -1.77 -2.63 13.01
N GLY A 22 -0.80 -2.98 12.17
CA GLY A 22 -0.85 -2.76 10.72
C GLY A 22 -0.36 -1.39 10.24
N ALA A 23 0.25 -0.58 11.12
CA ALA A 23 0.77 0.73 10.75
C ALA A 23 1.86 0.62 9.65
N SER A 24 1.88 1.61 8.76
CA SER A 24 2.91 1.75 7.74
C SER A 24 4.24 2.21 8.35
N TRP A 25 5.34 1.97 7.63
CA TRP A 25 6.65 2.48 8.06
C TRP A 25 6.71 4.00 8.11
N ASP A 26 5.96 4.69 7.24
CA ASP A 26 5.86 6.15 7.23
C ASP A 26 5.18 6.68 8.50
N THR A 27 4.09 6.04 8.93
CA THR A 27 3.42 6.38 10.20
C THR A 27 4.33 6.15 11.40
N ILE A 28 5.07 5.03 11.42
CA ILE A 28 6.02 4.71 12.49
C ILE A 28 7.17 5.73 12.54
N ALA A 29 7.74 6.07 11.38
CA ALA A 29 8.83 7.03 11.27
C ALA A 29 8.41 8.43 11.75
N ALA A 30 7.24 8.89 11.33
CA ALA A 30 6.67 10.14 11.81
C ALA A 30 6.46 10.14 13.33
N GLN A 31 5.98 9.03 13.91
CA GLN A 31 5.74 8.93 15.35
C GLN A 31 7.03 8.93 16.20
N LEU A 32 8.11 8.40 15.65
CA LEU A 32 9.41 8.30 16.32
C LEU A 32 10.35 9.46 15.96
N LEU A 33 9.91 10.37 15.08
CA LEU A 33 10.71 11.49 14.56
C LEU A 33 12.02 11.05 13.93
N VAL A 34 11.96 9.95 13.16
CA VAL A 34 13.10 9.39 12.42
C VAL A 34 12.80 9.35 10.94
N SER A 35 13.83 9.12 10.12
CA SER A 35 13.60 8.83 8.71
C SER A 35 12.89 7.49 8.54
N ARG A 36 12.11 7.37 7.47
CA ARG A 36 11.48 6.11 7.04
C ARG A 36 12.49 4.97 6.93
N TRP A 37 13.67 5.25 6.36
CA TRP A 37 14.74 4.26 6.21
C TRP A 37 15.20 3.70 7.55
N SER A 38 15.47 4.57 8.52
CA SER A 38 15.90 4.18 9.86
C SER A 38 14.84 3.33 10.58
N ALA A 39 13.55 3.66 10.42
CA ALA A 39 12.46 2.84 10.96
C ALA A 39 12.39 1.44 10.31
N ILE A 40 12.58 1.35 8.99
CA ILE A 40 12.59 0.06 8.26
C ILE A 40 13.76 -0.81 8.72
N GLU A 41 14.97 -0.26 8.75
CA GLU A 41 16.17 -1.01 9.17
C GLU A 41 16.01 -1.51 10.60
N ARG A 42 15.62 -0.64 11.54
CA ARG A 42 15.43 -1.04 12.93
C ARG A 42 14.33 -2.09 13.05
N GLY A 43 13.19 -1.85 12.41
CA GLY A 43 12.05 -2.76 12.42
C GLY A 43 12.40 -4.16 11.90
N ARG A 44 13.23 -4.25 10.85
CA ARG A 44 13.77 -5.52 10.36
C ARG A 44 14.69 -6.19 11.38
N ALA A 45 15.61 -5.44 11.97
CA ALA A 45 16.56 -5.97 12.96
C ALA A 45 15.86 -6.57 14.20
N ILE A 46 14.75 -5.98 14.64
CA ILE A 46 14.00 -6.45 15.83
C ILE A 46 12.83 -7.40 15.51
N GLY A 47 12.66 -7.76 14.24
CA GLY A 47 11.62 -8.68 13.78
C GLY A 47 10.18 -8.13 13.81
N ALA A 48 9.98 -6.81 13.73
CA ALA A 48 8.65 -6.22 13.75
C ALA A 48 7.89 -6.48 12.43
N ARG A 49 6.80 -7.27 12.51
CA ARG A 49 6.01 -7.70 11.34
C ARG A 49 4.60 -7.11 11.38
N ALA A 50 4.08 -6.79 10.19
CA ALA A 50 2.67 -6.51 10.04
C ALA A 50 1.85 -7.80 10.09
N PRO A 51 0.58 -7.73 10.51
CA PRO A 51 -0.35 -8.83 10.31
C PRO A 51 -0.41 -9.18 8.83
N LEU A 52 -0.50 -10.48 8.54
CA LEU A 52 -0.74 -10.96 7.18
C LEU A 52 -2.09 -10.41 6.73
N ARG A 53 -2.10 -9.70 5.59
CA ARG A 53 -3.36 -9.33 4.97
C ARG A 53 -4.02 -10.63 4.49
N PRO A 54 -5.31 -10.87 4.82
CA PRO A 54 -6.01 -12.01 4.25
C PRO A 54 -5.94 -11.93 2.72
N PRO A 55 -5.81 -13.06 2.01
CA PRO A 55 -5.92 -13.06 0.56
C PRO A 55 -7.26 -12.44 0.16
N ALA A 56 -7.29 -11.75 -0.98
CA ALA A 56 -8.55 -11.33 -1.57
C ALA A 56 -9.43 -12.57 -1.78
N PRO A 57 -10.77 -12.45 -1.61
CA PRO A 57 -11.66 -13.56 -1.90
C PRO A 57 -11.45 -14.01 -3.34
N ALA A 58 -11.45 -15.33 -3.56
CA ALA A 58 -11.40 -15.87 -4.91
C ALA A 58 -12.60 -15.34 -5.71
N ALA A 59 -12.35 -14.89 -6.94
CA ALA A 59 -13.42 -14.53 -7.84
C ALA A 59 -14.28 -15.78 -8.10
N ASP A 60 -15.60 -15.62 -8.07
CA ASP A 60 -16.52 -16.68 -8.45
C ASP A 60 -16.25 -17.10 -9.91
N PRO A 61 -15.88 -18.36 -10.19
CA PRO A 61 -15.61 -18.81 -11.56
C PRO A 61 -16.88 -18.85 -12.43
N ALA A 62 -18.07 -18.92 -11.81
CA ALA A 62 -19.35 -18.90 -12.51
C ALA A 62 -19.86 -17.48 -12.80
N ARG A 63 -19.15 -16.44 -12.37
CA ARG A 63 -19.54 -15.06 -12.64
C ARG A 63 -19.54 -14.78 -14.15
N GLU A 64 -20.50 -13.98 -14.59
CA GLU A 64 -20.48 -13.46 -15.95
C GLU A 64 -19.24 -12.59 -16.19
N ALA A 65 -18.80 -12.54 -17.45
CA ALA A 65 -17.75 -11.63 -17.86
C ALA A 65 -18.17 -10.18 -17.60
N LEU A 66 -17.24 -9.34 -17.14
CA LEU A 66 -17.51 -7.92 -16.96
C LEU A 66 -17.76 -7.29 -18.34
N PRO A 67 -18.70 -6.33 -18.44
CA PRO A 67 -18.96 -5.65 -19.70
C PRO A 67 -17.72 -4.89 -20.19
N ALA A 68 -17.67 -4.64 -21.49
CA ALA A 68 -16.63 -3.80 -22.07
C ALA A 68 -16.61 -2.42 -21.39
N GLY A 69 -15.43 -1.96 -20.98
CA GLY A 69 -15.26 -0.68 -20.28
C GLY A 69 -15.58 -0.70 -18.79
N HIS A 70 -15.86 -1.87 -18.20
CA HIS A 70 -15.99 -1.97 -16.74
C HIS A 70 -14.72 -1.46 -16.04
N PRO A 71 -14.83 -0.62 -14.99
CA PRO A 71 -13.67 -0.02 -14.32
C PRO A 71 -12.61 -1.02 -13.86
N ASP A 72 -13.02 -2.17 -13.32
CA ASP A 72 -12.07 -3.20 -12.87
C ASP A 72 -11.29 -3.82 -14.03
N SER A 73 -11.94 -4.09 -15.16
CA SER A 73 -11.29 -4.62 -16.36
C SER A 73 -10.37 -3.57 -16.99
N TRP A 74 -10.84 -2.32 -17.10
CA TRP A 74 -10.06 -1.22 -17.64
C TRP A 74 -8.82 -0.94 -16.79
N GLY A 75 -9.00 -0.84 -15.47
CA GLY A 75 -7.91 -0.66 -14.52
C GLY A 75 -6.91 -1.80 -14.56
N ALA A 76 -7.36 -3.06 -14.70
CA ALA A 76 -6.46 -4.19 -14.86
C ALA A 76 -5.63 -4.12 -16.16
N ILE A 77 -6.19 -3.59 -17.25
CA ILE A 77 -5.50 -3.44 -18.54
C ILE A 77 -4.52 -2.25 -18.52
N THR A 78 -4.88 -1.15 -17.85
CA THR A 78 -4.09 0.10 -17.86
C THR A 78 -3.13 0.26 -16.69
N ALA A 79 -3.15 -0.65 -15.72
CA ALA A 79 -2.27 -0.62 -14.55
C ALA A 79 -0.79 -0.46 -14.96
N GLY A 80 -0.13 0.57 -14.45
CA GLY A 80 1.27 0.88 -14.74
C GLY A 80 1.55 1.49 -16.13
N THR A 81 0.51 1.84 -16.89
CA THR A 81 0.64 2.56 -18.17
C THR A 81 0.37 4.05 -18.01
N LEU A 82 0.53 4.84 -19.08
CA LEU A 82 0.14 6.26 -19.10
C LEU A 82 -1.36 6.49 -18.87
N LEU A 83 -2.18 5.45 -19.00
CA LEU A 83 -3.63 5.48 -18.79
C LEU A 83 -4.04 4.97 -17.40
N ASP A 84 -3.09 4.68 -16.52
CA ASP A 84 -3.40 4.24 -15.16
C ASP A 84 -4.22 5.32 -14.42
N GLY A 85 -5.31 4.91 -13.78
CA GLY A 85 -6.28 5.80 -13.15
C GLY A 85 -7.21 6.57 -14.10
N SER A 86 -7.08 6.42 -15.42
CA SER A 86 -8.02 7.01 -16.37
C SER A 86 -9.34 6.22 -16.43
N ALA A 87 -10.44 6.90 -16.73
CA ALA A 87 -11.71 6.24 -17.01
C ALA A 87 -11.72 5.64 -18.42
N TYR A 88 -12.55 4.61 -18.63
CA TYR A 88 -12.77 4.06 -19.96
C TYR A 88 -13.36 5.16 -20.88
N PRO A 89 -12.82 5.35 -22.10
CA PRO A 89 -13.27 6.41 -23.00
C PRO A 89 -14.63 6.06 -23.62
N TRP A 90 -15.72 6.35 -22.91
CA TRP A 90 -17.09 6.29 -23.42
C TRP A 90 -17.82 7.63 -23.25
N PRO A 91 -18.48 8.17 -24.30
CA PRO A 91 -18.51 7.66 -25.68
C PRO A 91 -17.13 7.78 -26.34
N PRO A 92 -16.87 7.04 -27.44
CA PRO A 92 -15.61 7.14 -28.17
C PRO A 92 -15.34 8.60 -28.55
N LEU A 93 -14.13 9.07 -28.25
CA LEU A 93 -13.65 10.41 -28.57
C LEU A 93 -13.81 10.64 -30.09
N GLY A 94 -14.80 11.45 -30.48
CA GLY A 94 -15.13 11.72 -31.89
C GLY A 94 -16.62 11.70 -32.23
N LEU A 95 -17.50 11.22 -31.35
CA LEU A 95 -18.96 11.35 -31.49
C LEU A 95 -19.51 12.42 -30.54
N ALA A 96 -19.15 13.67 -30.79
CA ALA A 96 -19.97 14.80 -30.35
C ALA A 96 -21.07 14.99 -31.39
N ALA A 97 -22.33 14.90 -30.95
CA ALA A 97 -23.51 15.25 -31.74
C ALA A 97 -23.53 16.77 -32.04
#